data_AF-A0A924EVX9-F1
#
_entry.id   AF-A0A924EVX9-F1
#
_cell.length_a   1.000
_cell.length_b   1.000
_cell.length_c   1.000
_cell.angle_alpha   90.00
_cell.angle_beta   90.00
_cell.angle_gamma   90.00
#
_symmetry.space_group_name_H-M   'P 1'
#
loop_
_entity.id
_entity.type
_entity.pdbx_description
1 polymer ?
#
loop_
_entity_poly.entity_id
_entity_poly.type
_entity_poly.pdbx_seq_one_letter_code
_entity_poly.pdbx_strand_id
1 'polypeptide(L)'
;MTQQQHRMLEVINRNTIRLRSLIEDVMALSRIEGGISRAGFVGVSVQQPIVRAGEELSPLAHGKYVKLEVEHGPGAAIVLGD
;
A
#
# COMPACT_ATOMS: atom_id res chain seq x y z
N MET A 1 0.99 29.65 -14.64
CA MET A 1 2.06 29.16 -13.73
C MET A 1 3.31 28.83 -14.55
N THR A 2 4.50 29.12 -14.04
CA THR A 2 5.77 28.90 -14.75
C THR A 2 6.24 27.44 -14.60
N GLN A 3 7.15 26.98 -15.48
CA GLN A 3 7.74 25.63 -15.36
C GLN A 3 8.52 25.43 -14.04
N GLN A 4 9.11 26.50 -13.51
CA GLN A 4 9.82 26.45 -12.23
C GLN A 4 8.85 26.22 -11.06
N GLN A 5 7.67 26.85 -11.09
CA GLN A 5 6.62 26.63 -10.09
C GLN A 5 6.10 25.19 -10.12
N HIS A 6 5.98 24.58 -11.31
CA HIS A 6 5.59 23.16 -11.43
C HIS A 6 6.62 22.21 -10.83
N ARG A 7 7.91 22.40 -11.15
CA ARG A 7 8.99 21.59 -10.56
C ARG A 7 9.03 21.72 -9.03
N MET A 8 8.85 22.93 -8.52
CA MET A 8 8.81 23.17 -7.07
C MET A 8 7.64 22.45 -6.41
N LEU A 9 6.44 22.50 -7.00
CA LEU A 9 5.27 21.79 -6.48
C LEU A 9 5.42 20.27 -6.54
N GLU A 10 6.07 19.74 -7.59
CA GLU A 10 6.34 18.30 -7.68
C GLU A 10 7.29 17.84 -6.57
N VAL A 11 8.35 18.61 -6.30
CA VAL A 11 9.29 18.33 -5.20
C VAL A 11 8.59 18.39 -3.85
N ILE A 12 7.73 19.39 -3.62
CA ILE A 12 6.94 19.49 -2.38
C ILE A 12 6.04 18.25 -2.24
N ASN A 13 5.27 17.91 -3.27
CA ASN A 13 4.35 16.77 -3.23
C ASN A 13 5.07 15.46 -2.92
N ARG A 14 6.21 15.19 -3.57
CA ARG A 14 7.02 13.99 -3.30
C ARG A 14 7.52 13.94 -1.86
N ASN A 15 8.03 15.05 -1.34
CA ASN A 15 8.52 15.11 0.04
C ASN A 15 7.40 14.95 1.06
N THR A 16 6.24 15.56 0.84
CA THR A 16 5.08 15.42 1.73
C THR A 16 4.59 13.97 1.80
N ILE A 17 4.50 13.27 0.66
CA ILE A 17 4.14 11.85 0.62
C ILE A 17 5.17 11.00 1.39
N ARG A 18 6.46 11.27 1.17
CA ARG A 18 7.54 10.55 1.84
C ARG A 18 7.56 10.76 3.35
N LEU A 19 7.38 12.00 3.81
CA LEU A 19 7.31 12.34 5.23
C LEU A 19 6.13 11.64 5.91
N ARG A 20 4.96 11.61 5.27
CA ARG A 20 3.80 10.88 5.79
C ARG A 20 4.10 9.39 5.97
N SER A 21 4.68 8.75 4.95
CA SER A 21 5.07 7.33 5.03
C SER A 21 6.04 7.07 6.18
N LEU A 22 7.06 7.92 6.37
CA LEU A 22 8.02 7.77 7.47
C LEU A 22 7.37 7.91 8.85
N ILE A 23 6.39 8.81 8.99
CA ILE A 23 5.65 8.97 10.24
C ILE A 23 4.78 7.72 10.50
N GLU A 24 4.09 7.21 9.48
CA GLU A 24 3.31 5.97 9.56
C GLU A 24 4.17 4.77 9.96
N ASP A 25 5.37 4.65 9.38
CA ASP A 25 6.34 3.59 9.68
C ASP A 25 6.82 3.65 11.14
N VAL A 26 7.19 4.85 11.64
CA VAL A 26 7.62 5.03 13.03
C VAL A 26 6.48 4.70 14.00
N MET A 27 5.25 5.14 13.69
CA MET A 27 4.09 4.79 14.51
C MET A 27 3.79 3.29 14.51
N ALA A 28 3.94 2.62 13.36
CA ALA A 28 3.79 1.17 13.27
C ALA A 28 4.84 0.45 14.12
N LEU A 29 6.10 0.87 14.04
CA LEU A 29 7.19 0.33 14.85
C LEU A 29 6.93 0.49 16.35
N SER A 30 6.51 1.68 16.80
CA SER A 30 6.19 1.91 18.22
C SER A 30 5.04 1.05 18.74
N ARG A 31 4.04 0.76 17.90
CA ARG A 31 2.93 -0.16 18.28
C ARG A 31 3.40 -1.61 18.43
N ILE A 32 4.35 -2.04 17.62
CA ILE A 32 4.97 -3.37 17.70
C ILE A 32 5.83 -3.47 18.96
N GLU A 33 6.73 -2.51 19.19
CA GLU A 33 7.65 -2.51 20.35
C GLU A 33 6.93 -2.36 21.70
N GLY A 34 5.84 -1.60 21.74
CA GLY A 34 5.04 -1.40 22.94
C GLY A 34 4.21 -2.62 23.36
N GLY A 35 4.21 -3.71 22.59
CA GLY A 35 3.39 -4.90 22.87
C GLY A 35 1.87 -4.64 22.79
N ILE A 36 1.46 -3.49 22.25
CA ILE A 36 0.06 -3.08 22.06
C ILE A 36 -0.55 -3.80 20.85
N SER A 37 0.28 -4.22 19.90
CA SER A 37 -0.12 -5.14 18.82
C SER A 37 -0.22 -6.57 19.37
N ARG A 38 -1.29 -6.86 20.12
CA ARG A 38 -1.76 -8.24 20.27
C ARG A 38 -2.51 -8.58 19.00
N ALA A 39 -1.81 -9.16 18.02
CA ALA A 39 -2.41 -9.65 16.79
C ALA A 39 -3.60 -10.56 17.12
N GLY A 40 -4.81 -10.04 16.93
CA GLY A 40 -6.05 -10.78 17.10
C GLY A 40 -6.24 -11.63 15.87
N PHE A 41 -5.51 -12.74 15.76
CA PHE A 41 -5.53 -13.56 14.56
C PHE A 41 -6.95 -14.00 14.22
N VAL A 42 -7.48 -13.48 13.13
CA VAL A 42 -8.77 -13.86 12.54
C VAL A 42 -8.53 -14.59 11.23
N GLY A 43 -9.49 -15.41 10.82
CA GLY A 43 -9.45 -16.03 9.50
C GLY A 43 -9.62 -14.97 8.41
N VAL A 44 -8.55 -14.71 7.64
CA VAL A 44 -8.55 -13.77 6.52
C VAL A 44 -8.37 -14.49 5.19
N SER A 45 -9.13 -14.06 4.18
CA SER A 45 -8.99 -14.57 2.81
C SER A 45 -7.81 -13.90 2.11
N VAL A 46 -6.84 -14.70 1.65
CA VAL A 46 -5.69 -14.23 0.86
C VAL A 46 -6.10 -13.68 -0.50
N GLN A 47 -7.25 -14.12 -1.03
CA GLN A 47 -7.77 -13.66 -2.31
C GLN A 47 -8.12 -12.16 -2.30
N GLN A 48 -8.68 -11.66 -1.19
CA GLN A 48 -9.13 -10.27 -1.10
C GLN A 48 -7.98 -9.25 -1.23
N PRO A 49 -6.86 -9.36 -0.49
CA PRO A 49 -5.70 -8.50 -0.67
C PRO A 49 -5.11 -8.56 -2.08
N ILE A 50 -5.05 -9.75 -2.69
CA ILE A 50 -4.53 -9.95 -4.06
C ILE A 50 -5.37 -9.17 -5.08
N VAL A 51 -6.70 -9.28 -4.99
CA VAL A 51 -7.63 -8.56 -5.89
C VAL A 51 -7.53 -7.05 -5.67
N ARG A 52 -7.57 -6.59 -4.41
CA ARG A 52 -7.44 -5.15 -4.10
C ARG A 52 -6.13 -4.56 -4.59
N ALA A 53 -5.00 -5.23 -4.35
CA ALA A 53 -3.70 -4.77 -4.84
C ALA A 53 -3.69 -4.68 -6.37
N GLY A 54 -4.31 -5.65 -7.05
CA GLY A 54 -4.51 -5.61 -8.50
C GLY A 54 -5.31 -4.39 -8.98
N GLU A 55 -6.42 -4.09 -8.33
CA GLU A 55 -7.28 -2.93 -8.63
C GLU A 55 -6.53 -1.59 -8.40
N GLU A 56 -5.81 -1.47 -7.27
CA GLU A 56 -5.05 -0.27 -6.93
C GLU A 56 -3.87 -0.01 -7.88
N LEU A 57 -3.21 -1.08 -8.35
CA LEU A 57 -2.05 -0.98 -9.24
C LEU A 57 -2.42 -0.88 -10.73
N SER A 58 -3.64 -1.26 -11.11
CA SER A 58 -4.11 -1.25 -12.50
C SER A 58 -3.95 0.10 -13.21
N PRO A 59 -4.32 1.25 -12.61
CA PRO A 59 -4.13 2.56 -13.24
C PRO A 59 -2.65 2.90 -13.48
N LEU A 60 -1.78 2.52 -12.54
CA LEU A 60 -0.34 2.76 -12.64
C LEU A 60 0.29 1.89 -13.74
N ALA A 61 -0.15 0.63 -13.86
CA ALA A 61 0.28 -0.28 -14.91
C ALA A 61 -0.16 0.22 -16.30
N HIS A 62 -1.41 0.67 -16.42
CA HIS A 62 -1.95 1.24 -17.66
C HIS A 62 -1.19 2.49 -18.10
N GLY A 63 -0.89 3.40 -17.15
CA GLY A 63 -0.11 4.62 -17.42
C GLY A 63 1.35 4.37 -17.85
N LYS A 64 1.84 3.14 -17.71
CA LYS A 64 3.20 2.73 -18.10
C LYS A 64 3.24 1.68 -19.21
N TYR A 65 2.09 1.36 -19.82
CA TYR A 65 1.97 0.28 -20.83
C TYR A 65 2.46 -1.08 -20.32
N VAL A 66 2.30 -1.35 -19.02
CA VAL A 66 2.64 -2.63 -18.39
C VAL A 66 1.37 -3.47 -18.29
N LYS A 67 1.46 -4.74 -18.70
CA LYS A 67 0.38 -5.72 -18.50
C LYS A 67 0.42 -6.20 -17.05
N LEU A 68 -0.67 -6.01 -16.32
CA LEU A 68 -0.87 -6.55 -14.97
C LEU A 68 -1.95 -7.63 -15.04
N GLU A 69 -1.61 -8.85 -14.62
CA GLU A 69 -2.55 -9.97 -14.52
C GLU A 69 -2.57 -10.45 -13.07
N VAL A 70 -3.79 -10.68 -12.56
CA VAL A 70 -4.02 -11.12 -11.18
C VAL A 70 -4.58 -12.53 -11.24
N GLU A 71 -3.79 -13.50 -10.80
CA GLU A 71 -4.22 -14.88 -10.67
C GLU A 71 -4.35 -15.23 -9.18
N HIS A 72 -5.48 -15.83 -8.82
CA HIS A 72 -5.71 -16.39 -7.49
C HIS A 72 -6.24 -17.82 -7.61
N GLY A 73 -5.91 -18.67 -6.62
CA GLY A 73 -6.38 -20.06 -6.59
C GLY A 73 -7.91 -20.19 -6.48
N PRO A 74 -8.46 -21.39 -6.71
CA PRO A 74 -9.91 -21.63 -6.84
C PRO A 74 -10.69 -21.64 -5.52
N GLY A 75 -10.18 -21.04 -4.45
CA GLY A 75 -10.90 -20.95 -3.18
C GLY A 75 -10.40 -19.81 -2.31
N ALA A 76 -11.22 -19.42 -1.32
CA ALA A 76 -10.79 -18.54 -0.24
C ALA A 76 -9.72 -19.28 0.56
N ALA A 77 -8.47 -19.13 0.17
CA ALA A 77 -7.35 -19.54 1.00
C ALA A 77 -7.41 -18.70 2.28
N ILE A 78 -7.92 -19.29 3.36
CA ILE A 78 -8.01 -18.63 4.65
C ILE A 78 -6.71 -18.87 5.41
N VAL A 79 -6.05 -17.78 5.81
CA VAL A 79 -4.88 -17.81 6.69
C VAL A 79 -5.21 -17.07 7.98
N LEU A 80 -4.47 -17.37 9.05
CA LEU A 80 -4.52 -16.56 10.26
C LEU A 80 -3.73 -15.26 10.01
N GLY A 81 -4.37 -14.12 10.21
CA GLY A 81 -3.77 -12.79 10.08
C GLY A 81 -4.40 -11.77 11.02
N ASP A 82 -3.73 -10.63 11.18
CA ASP A 82 -4.19 -9.39 11.84
C ASP A 82 -4.53 -8.36 10.75
#